data_AF-A0A933MP42-F1
#
_entry.id   AF-A0A933MP42-F1
#
_cell.length_a   1.000
_cell.length_b   1.000
_cell.length_c   1.000
_cell.angle_alpha   90.00
_cell.angle_beta   90.00
_cell.angle_gamma   90.00
#
_symmetry.space_group_name_H-M   'P 1'
#
loop_
_entity.id
_entity.type
_entity.pdbx_description
1 polymer ?
#
loop_
_entity_poly.entity_id
_entity_poly.type
_entity_poly.pdbx_seq_one_letter_code
_entity_poly.pdbx_strand_id
1 'polypeptide(L)'
;KEKLKVIVGTLTGELTMEEACAHLGVSEAWLHQMRDEVLQSGLAAVEPKPVGRPPIEESADAARVRELQARVDRLKLELHAADVRTMIALTMPHLLKDHGGKKN
;
A
#
# COMPACT_ATOMS: atom_id res chain seq x y z
N LYS A 1 0.72 -27.90 -12.55
CA LYS A 1 1.25 -27.99 -13.93
C LYS A 1 0.43 -28.95 -14.79
N GLU A 2 0.08 -30.12 -14.28
CA GLU A 2 -0.70 -31.14 -15.00
C GLU A 2 -2.03 -30.64 -15.59
N LYS A 3 -2.86 -29.96 -14.78
CA LYS A 3 -4.14 -29.38 -15.22
C LYS A 3 -4.00 -28.48 -16.47
N LEU A 4 -2.99 -27.61 -16.49
CA LEU A 4 -2.74 -26.73 -17.62
C LEU A 4 -2.34 -27.51 -18.88
N LYS A 5 -1.52 -28.57 -18.73
CA LYS A 5 -1.13 -29.45 -19.83
C LYS A 5 -2.35 -30.12 -20.48
N VAL A 6 -3.24 -30.65 -19.65
CA VAL A 6 -4.49 -31.28 -20.13
C VAL A 6 -5.36 -30.27 -20.85
N ILE A 7 -5.56 -29.07 -20.29
CA ILE A 7 -6.34 -28.01 -20.93
C ILE A 7 -5.73 -27.62 -22.28
N VAL A 8 -4.41 -27.44 -22.36
CA VAL A 8 -3.73 -27.16 -23.63
C VAL A 8 -3.92 -28.31 -24.63
N GLY A 9 -3.81 -29.56 -24.18
CA GLY A 9 -4.09 -30.73 -25.02
C GLY A 9 -5.52 -30.77 -25.57
N THR A 10 -6.51 -30.32 -24.78
CA THR A 10 -7.89 -30.17 -25.29
C THR A 10 -8.06 -29.03 -26.30
N LEU A 11 -7.18 -28.02 -26.26
CA LEU A 11 -7.19 -26.91 -27.23
C LEU A 11 -6.45 -27.29 -28.52
N THR A 12 -5.40 -28.10 -28.45
CA THR A 12 -4.65 -28.57 -29.62
C THR A 12 -5.30 -29.78 -30.30
N GLY A 13 -6.29 -30.40 -29.67
CA GLY A 13 -6.97 -31.60 -30.16
C GLY A 13 -6.21 -32.91 -29.90
N GLU A 14 -5.15 -32.86 -29.08
CA GLU A 14 -4.38 -34.02 -28.62
C GLU A 14 -5.15 -34.87 -27.59
N LEU A 15 -6.10 -34.26 -26.88
CA LEU A 15 -6.98 -34.91 -25.91
C LEU A 15 -8.42 -34.50 -26.20
N THR A 16 -9.33 -35.47 -26.17
CA THR A 16 -10.76 -35.19 -26.20
C THR A 16 -11.25 -34.65 -24.86
N MET A 17 -12.44 -34.05 -24.85
CA MET A 17 -13.06 -33.52 -23.62
C MET A 17 -13.31 -34.65 -22.61
N GLU A 18 -13.75 -35.82 -23.08
CA GLU A 18 -14.01 -36.99 -22.26
C GLU A 18 -12.73 -37.56 -21.62
N GLU A 19 -11.67 -37.72 -22.40
CA GLU A 19 -10.36 -38.19 -21.90
C GLU A 19 -9.78 -37.21 -20.87
N ALA A 20 -9.90 -35.91 -21.12
CA ALA A 20 -9.45 -34.89 -20.20
C ALA A 20 -10.24 -34.89 -18.88
N CYS A 21 -11.56 -35.10 -18.94
CA CYS A 21 -12.40 -35.26 -17.75
C CYS A 21 -12.01 -36.50 -16.95
N ALA A 22 -11.79 -37.64 -17.62
CA ALA A 22 -11.37 -38.88 -16.99
C ALA A 22 -9.99 -38.75 -16.33
N HIS A 23 -9.03 -38.11 -17.02
CA HIS A 23 -7.67 -37.91 -16.52
C HIS A 23 -7.62 -36.99 -15.29
N LEU A 24 -8.47 -35.96 -15.26
CA LEU A 24 -8.52 -35.00 -14.16
C LEU A 24 -9.52 -35.36 -13.06
N GLY A 25 -10.40 -36.34 -13.29
CA GLY A 25 -11.46 -36.73 -12.36
C GLY A 25 -12.49 -35.63 -12.13
N VAL A 26 -12.81 -34.85 -13.17
CA VAL A 26 -13.73 -33.70 -13.08
C VAL A 26 -14.88 -33.84 -14.07
N SER A 27 -15.98 -33.12 -13.83
CA SER A 27 -17.07 -33.02 -14.79
C SER A 27 -16.68 -32.14 -15.98
N GLU A 28 -17.33 -32.39 -17.12
CA GLU A 28 -17.16 -31.61 -18.35
C GLU A 28 -17.48 -30.12 -18.13
N ALA A 29 -18.54 -29.81 -17.39
CA ALA A 29 -18.88 -28.43 -17.03
C ALA A 29 -17.74 -27.72 -16.28
N TRP A 30 -17.10 -28.42 -15.33
CA TRP A 30 -15.97 -27.88 -14.59
C TRP A 30 -14.74 -27.70 -15.48
N LEU A 31 -14.49 -28.63 -16.41
CA LEU A 31 -13.39 -28.53 -17.34
C LEU A 31 -13.55 -27.35 -18.32
N HIS A 32 -14.78 -27.12 -18.82
CA HIS A 32 -15.10 -25.94 -19.62
C HIS A 32 -14.83 -24.63 -18.87
N GLN A 33 -15.32 -24.53 -17.63
CA GLN A 33 -15.08 -23.36 -16.79
C GLN A 33 -13.57 -23.11 -16.59
N MET A 34 -12.81 -24.17 -16.30
CA MET A 34 -11.37 -24.06 -16.11
C MET A 34 -10.65 -23.64 -17.39
N ARG A 35 -11.10 -24.12 -18.55
CA ARG A 35 -10.56 -23.72 -19.85
C ARG A 35 -10.77 -22.23 -20.10
N ASP A 36 -11.97 -21.73 -19.83
CA ASP A 36 -12.30 -20.32 -20.02
C ASP A 36 -11.47 -19.42 -19.08
N GLU A 37 -11.34 -19.81 -17.81
CA GLU A 37 -10.54 -19.08 -16.83
C GLU A 37 -9.05 -18.99 -17.24
N VAL A 38 -8.50 -20.09 -17.74
CA VAL A 38 -7.10 -20.14 -18.23
C VAL A 38 -6.91 -19.23 -19.44
N LEU A 39 -7.84 -19.26 -20.41
CA LEU A 39 -7.75 -18.43 -21.60
C LEU A 39 -7.89 -16.93 -21.26
N GLN A 40 -8.84 -16.57 -20.39
CA GLN A 40 -9.02 -15.19 -19.93
C GLN A 40 -7.79 -14.68 -19.17
N SER A 41 -7.23 -15.51 -18.29
CA SER A 41 -6.02 -15.17 -17.56
C SER A 41 -4.81 -15.01 -18.49
N GLY A 42 -4.69 -15.88 -19.50
CA GLY A 42 -3.66 -15.78 -20.53
C GLY A 42 -3.79 -14.50 -21.35
N LEU A 43 -5.01 -14.14 -21.75
CA LEU A 43 -5.30 -12.88 -22.45
C LEU A 43 -4.88 -11.67 -21.60
N ALA A 44 -5.33 -11.58 -20.35
CA ALA A 44 -5.00 -10.49 -19.44
C ALA A 44 -3.49 -10.38 -19.12
N ALA A 45 -2.74 -11.48 -19.27
CA ALA A 45 -1.30 -11.48 -19.10
C ALA A 45 -0.56 -10.88 -20.31
N VAL A 46 -1.11 -11.04 -21.52
CA VAL A 46 -0.52 -10.57 -22.80
C VAL A 46 -1.03 -9.18 -23.18
N GLU A 47 -2.17 -8.76 -22.65
CA GLU A 47 -2.72 -7.42 -22.89
C GLU A 47 -1.71 -6.31 -22.51
N PRO A 48 -1.57 -5.28 -23.37
CA PRO A 48 -0.68 -4.15 -23.10
C PRO A 48 -1.16 -3.40 -21.87
N LYS A 49 -0.35 -3.41 -20.82
CA LYS A 49 -0.61 -2.65 -19.60
C LYS A 49 -0.04 -1.24 -19.74
N PRO A 50 -0.70 -0.21 -19.17
CA PRO A 50 -0.14 1.12 -19.13
C PRO A 50 1.28 1.05 -18.54
N VAL A 51 2.22 1.70 -19.24
CA VAL A 51 3.63 1.70 -18.86
C VAL A 51 3.78 2.46 -17.55
N GLY A 52 4.24 1.76 -16.50
CA GLY A 52 4.56 2.37 -15.21
C GLY A 52 3.91 1.65 -14.02
N ARG A 53 4.47 1.87 -12.84
CA ARG A 53 3.81 1.48 -11.58
C ARG A 53 2.60 2.41 -11.40
N PRO A 54 1.41 1.89 -11.07
CA PRO A 54 0.29 2.74 -10.67
C PRO A 54 0.74 3.77 -9.63
N PRO A 55 0.27 5.03 -9.70
CA PRO A 55 0.58 6.02 -8.68
C PRO A 55 0.26 5.44 -7.31
N ILE A 56 1.20 5.56 -6.36
CA ILE A 56 0.90 5.24 -4.97
C ILE A 56 -0.01 6.37 -4.49
N GLU A 57 -1.32 6.14 -4.52
CA GLU A 57 -2.25 6.99 -3.82
C GLU A 57 -1.89 6.96 -2.34
N GLU A 58 -1.74 8.14 -1.76
CA GLU A 58 -1.39 8.22 -0.37
C GLU A 58 -2.56 7.73 0.48
N SER A 59 -2.33 6.67 1.28
CA SER A 59 -3.38 6.15 2.14
C SER A 59 -3.79 7.20 3.17
N ALA A 60 -5.07 7.19 3.56
CA ALA A 60 -5.57 8.03 4.64
C ALA A 60 -4.75 7.86 5.94
N ASP A 61 -4.15 6.70 6.13
CA ASP A 61 -3.24 6.42 7.25
C ASP A 61 -1.95 7.22 7.16
N ALA A 62 -1.31 7.27 5.99
CA ALA A 62 -0.07 8.03 5.79
C ALA A 62 -0.31 9.55 5.97
N ALA A 63 -1.45 10.06 5.49
CA ALA A 63 -1.85 11.44 5.72
C ALA A 63 -2.03 11.76 7.21
N ARG A 64 -2.72 10.88 7.96
CA ARG A 64 -2.91 11.02 9.41
C ARG A 64 -1.59 10.95 10.19
N VAL A 65 -0.69 10.05 9.80
CA VAL A 65 0.63 9.94 10.43
C VAL A 65 1.42 11.24 10.27
N ARG A 66 1.41 11.85 9.08
CA ARG A 66 2.09 13.14 8.88
C ARG A 66 1.50 14.28 9.69
N GLU A 67 0.17 14.36 9.76
CA GLU A 67 -0.50 15.37 10.58
C GLU A 67 -0.13 15.22 12.06
N LEU A 68 -0.19 13.99 12.57
CA LEU A 68 0.18 13.69 13.95
C LEU A 68 1.66 13.99 14.22
N GLN A 69 2.55 13.66 13.29
CA GLN A 69 3.98 13.95 13.43
C GLN A 69 4.23 15.47 13.51
N ALA A 70 3.62 16.25 12.62
CA ALA A 70 3.73 17.72 12.66
C ALA A 70 3.21 18.32 13.98
N ARG A 71 2.12 17.76 14.52
CA ARG A 71 1.57 18.17 15.82
C ARG A 71 2.51 17.83 16.97
N VAL A 72 3.09 16.63 16.97
CA VAL A 72 4.06 16.20 17.99
C VAL A 72 5.28 17.11 17.98
N ASP A 73 5.81 17.43 16.80
CA ASP A 73 7.01 18.27 16.69
C ASP A 73 6.75 19.71 17.18
N ARG A 74 5.58 20.27 16.84
CA ARG A 74 5.13 21.56 17.38
C ARG A 74 5.01 21.54 18.90
N LEU A 75 4.33 20.53 19.45
CA LEU A 75 4.11 20.43 20.90
C LEU A 75 5.43 20.26 21.67
N LYS A 76 6.40 19.51 21.11
CA LYS A 76 7.75 19.39 21.69
C LYS A 76 8.47 20.73 21.74
N LEU A 77 8.36 21.54 20.68
CA LEU A 77 8.95 22.87 20.66
C LEU A 77 8.31 23.79 21.70
N GLU A 78 6.98 23.78 21.80
CA GLU A 78 6.24 24.56 22.79
C GLU A 78 6.61 24.16 24.23
N LEU A 79 6.71 22.85 24.50
CA LEU A 79 7.15 22.33 25.80
C LEU A 79 8.57 22.77 26.12
N HIS A 80 9.51 22.61 25.19
CA HIS A 80 10.89 23.03 25.40
C HIS A 80 10.99 24.54 25.69
N ALA A 81 10.22 25.37 24.98
CA ALA A 81 10.17 26.79 25.25
C ALA A 81 9.61 27.10 26.65
N ALA A 82 8.60 26.36 27.12
CA ALA A 82 8.06 26.50 28.48
C ALA A 82 9.08 26.09 29.54
N ASP A 83 9.81 24.99 29.31
CA ASP A 83 10.87 24.52 30.20
C ASP A 83 11.99 25.57 30.32
N VAL A 84 12.44 26.13 29.19
CA VAL A 84 13.45 27.20 29.17
C VAL A 84 12.98 28.43 29.94
N ARG A 85 11.74 28.89 29.73
CA ARG A 85 11.18 30.02 30.51
C ARG A 85 11.15 29.72 32.01
N THR A 86 10.80 28.49 32.39
CA THR A 86 10.77 28.05 33.79
C THR A 86 12.18 28.03 34.39
N MET A 87 13.16 27.48 33.68
CA MET A 87 14.56 27.49 34.12
C MET A 87 15.09 28.91 34.31
N ILE A 88 14.81 29.83 33.39
CA ILE A 88 15.19 31.24 33.51
C ILE A 88 14.53 31.86 34.75
N ALA A 89 13.24 31.58 35.00
CA ALA A 89 12.54 32.10 36.18
C ALA A 89 13.19 31.66 37.51
N LEU A 90 13.67 30.42 37.56
CA LEU A 90 14.27 29.87 38.77
C LEU A 90 15.73 30.29 38.97
N THR A 91 16.52 30.35 37.89
CA THR A 91 17.98 30.55 37.96
C THR A 91 18.43 31.98 37.69
N MET A 92 17.71 32.69 36.81
CA MET A 92 18.08 34.03 36.34
C MET A 92 16.83 34.92 36.21
N PRO A 93 16.05 35.15 37.29
CA PRO A 93 14.76 35.83 37.25
C PRO A 93 14.84 37.28 36.73
N HIS A 94 16.02 37.90 36.78
CA HIS A 94 16.24 39.23 36.24
C HIS A 94 16.17 39.28 34.69
N LEU A 95 16.39 38.17 33.99
CA LEU A 95 16.29 38.08 32.53
C LEU A 95 14.85 38.01 32.01
N LEU A 96 13.87 37.71 32.87
CA LEU A 96 12.44 37.75 32.51
C LEU A 96 11.85 39.17 32.53
N LYS A 97 12.56 40.12 33.14
CA LYS A 97 12.19 41.54 33.05
C LYS A 97 12.67 42.05 31.71
N ASP A 98 11.74 42.30 30.81
CA ASP A 98 12.00 43.01 29.58
C ASP A 98 12.80 44.29 29.88
N HIS A 99 14.06 44.35 29.45
CA HIS A 99 14.87 45.57 29.48
C HIS A 99 14.47 46.54 28.34
N GLY A 100 13.22 46.51 27.90
CA GLY A 100 12.59 47.48 26.99
C GLY A 100 12.21 48.81 27.66
N GLY A 101 13.11 49.42 28.44
CA GLY A 101 12.77 50.69 29.08
C GLY A 101 13.89 51.44 29.79
N LYS A 102 14.68 52.21 29.03
CA LYS A 102 15.07 53.57 29.45
C LYS A 102 15.26 54.47 28.23
N LYS A 103 14.34 55.43 28.10
CA LYS A 103 14.49 56.67 27.33
C LYS A 103 15.52 57.56 28.05
N ASN A 104 16.59 57.94 27.34
CA ASN A 104 17.30 59.22 27.28
C ASN A 104 18.74 58.99 26.83
#